data_AF-A0A4Q5TSD6-F1
#
_entry.id   AF-A0A4Q5TSD6-F1
#
_cell.length_a   1.000
_cell.length_b   1.000
_cell.length_c   1.000
_cell.angle_alpha   90.00
_cell.angle_beta   90.00
_cell.angle_gamma   90.00
#
_symmetry.space_group_name_H-M   'P 1'
#
loop_
_entity.id
_entity.type
_entity.pdbx_description
1 polymer ?
#
loop_
_entity_poly.entity_id
_entity_poly.type
_entity_poly.pdbx_seq_one_letter_code
_entity_poly.pdbx_strand_id
1 'polypeptide(L)'
;MRKTLFLFLGLCPVILYAQGSYEKAWQAMKTNDWKTAGKFLAESQSNSATFEDSYISNFYLKNYLGQNKTINDYNSSFFKKVTDPFPYTYALWFDEAIIGTSGKKAKTEQVSLLESLVKDPRTPGLMVAGANYQLGLHYLFSANFDKPATYFDRIGSVHNWQLVGPFENISQSGHYKDYGPLAHPEADAVF
;
A
#
# COMPACT_ATOMS: atom_id res chain seq x y z
N MET A 1 49.26 47.39 33.13
CA MET A 1 49.07 46.41 32.04
C MET A 1 47.66 45.84 32.20
N ARG A 2 46.63 46.28 31.44
CA ARG A 2 46.18 45.72 30.13
C ARG A 2 46.23 44.17 30.16
N LYS A 3 45.18 43.36 29.94
CA LYS A 3 43.86 43.54 29.30
C LYS A 3 43.00 42.30 29.63
N THR A 4 41.73 42.54 29.95
CA THR A 4 40.55 41.74 29.55
C THR A 4 40.74 40.24 29.25
N LEU A 5 40.38 39.39 30.22
CA LEU A 5 40.03 37.99 29.97
C LEU A 5 38.58 37.94 29.47
N PHE A 6 38.41 37.81 28.15
CA PHE A 6 37.11 37.79 27.49
C PHE A 6 36.38 36.47 27.81
N LEU A 7 35.17 36.62 28.37
CA LEU A 7 34.10 35.63 28.42
C LEU A 7 33.95 34.93 27.06
N PHE A 8 34.18 33.62 26.99
CA PHE A 8 33.86 32.76 25.84
C PHE A 8 32.94 31.60 26.27
N LEU A 9 31.94 31.90 27.11
CA LEU A 9 30.85 30.99 27.47
C LEU A 9 29.52 31.69 27.15
N GLY A 10 29.01 31.54 25.92
CA GLY A 10 27.75 32.19 25.58
C GLY A 10 27.25 32.08 24.15
N LEU A 11 27.74 31.14 23.34
CA LEU A 11 27.21 30.88 22.00
C LEU A 11 27.06 29.37 21.77
N CYS A 12 26.33 28.69 22.65
CA CYS A 12 25.59 27.52 22.19
C CYS A 12 24.37 28.07 21.45
N PRO A 13 24.23 27.87 20.12
CA PRO A 13 22.96 28.13 19.48
C PRO A 13 21.97 27.15 20.11
N VAL A 14 21.13 27.64 21.01
CA VAL A 14 19.91 26.94 21.37
C VAL A 14 19.11 26.95 20.08
N ILE A 15 19.21 25.86 19.31
CA ILE A 15 18.27 25.58 18.23
C ILE A 15 16.94 25.36 18.96
N LEU A 16 16.24 26.46 19.20
CA LEU A 16 14.81 26.46 19.44
C LEU A 16 14.22 25.82 18.19
N TYR A 17 14.04 24.50 18.24
CA TYR A 17 13.16 23.82 17.31
C TYR A 17 11.79 24.42 17.56
N ALA A 18 11.45 25.46 16.79
CA ALA A 18 10.06 25.83 16.60
C ALA A 18 9.37 24.54 16.17
N GLN A 19 8.53 23.97 17.05
CA GLN A 19 7.83 22.72 16.74
C GLN A 19 7.13 22.92 15.40
N GLY A 20 7.49 22.10 14.43
CA GLY A 20 6.88 22.12 13.12
C GLY A 20 5.39 21.83 13.24
N SER A 21 4.63 22.19 12.22
CA SER A 21 3.19 21.87 12.22
C SER A 21 2.96 20.36 12.40
N TYR A 22 3.87 19.50 11.94
CA TYR A 22 3.76 18.05 12.15
C TYR A 22 3.81 17.67 13.64
N GLU A 23 4.78 18.16 14.42
CA GLU A 23 4.85 17.88 15.87
C GLU A 23 3.64 18.46 16.61
N LYS A 24 3.17 19.64 16.21
CA LYS A 24 1.97 20.26 16.80
C LYS A 24 0.72 19.42 16.55
N ALA A 25 0.61 18.77 15.40
CA ALA A 25 -0.48 17.84 15.13
C ALA A 25 -0.49 16.67 16.12
N TRP A 26 0.66 16.06 16.39
CA TRP A 26 0.78 14.99 17.39
C TRP A 26 0.42 15.44 18.80
N GLN A 27 0.82 16.65 19.20
CA GLN A 27 0.39 17.21 20.49
C GLN A 27 -1.13 17.36 20.57
N ALA A 28 -1.76 17.89 19.52
CA ALA A 28 -3.21 18.03 19.46
C ALA A 28 -3.94 16.67 19.50
N MET A 29 -3.40 15.64 18.82
CA MET A 29 -3.95 14.29 18.88
C MET A 29 -3.90 13.69 20.29
N LYS A 30 -2.82 13.92 21.05
CA LYS A 30 -2.73 13.45 22.45
C LYS A 30 -3.78 14.04 23.37
N THR A 31 -4.30 15.23 23.05
CA THR A 31 -5.38 15.89 23.80
C THR A 31 -6.75 15.72 23.14
N ASN A 32 -6.88 14.80 22.17
CA ASN A 32 -8.09 14.56 21.38
C ASN A 32 -8.62 15.80 20.61
N ASP A 33 -7.77 16.80 20.35
CA ASP A 33 -8.13 17.96 19.52
C ASP A 33 -7.93 17.62 18.04
N TRP A 34 -8.85 16.81 17.52
CA TRP A 34 -8.80 16.29 16.14
C TRP A 34 -8.88 17.38 15.08
N LYS A 35 -9.62 18.46 15.36
CA LYS A 35 -9.78 19.57 14.43
C LYS A 35 -8.44 20.31 14.26
N THR A 36 -7.78 20.62 15.37
CA THR A 36 -6.47 21.27 15.35
C THR A 36 -5.41 20.34 14.78
N ALA A 37 -5.45 19.05 15.12
CA ALA A 37 -4.56 18.04 14.53
C ALA A 37 -4.67 18.01 12.99
N GLY A 38 -5.89 17.92 12.45
CA GLY A 38 -6.12 17.92 11.00
C GLY A 38 -5.63 19.19 10.31
N LYS A 39 -5.82 20.36 10.93
CA LYS A 39 -5.27 21.63 10.42
C LYS A 39 -3.75 21.58 10.32
N PHE A 40 -3.07 21.19 11.40
CA PHE A 40 -1.63 21.13 11.44
C PHE A 40 -1.02 20.05 10.52
N LEU A 41 -1.72 18.92 10.34
CA LEU A 41 -1.34 17.91 9.34
C LEU A 41 -1.48 18.46 7.91
N ALA A 42 -2.53 19.21 7.61
CA ALA A 42 -2.68 19.83 6.30
C ALA A 42 -1.58 20.88 6.02
N GLU A 43 -1.25 21.71 7.01
CA GLU A 43 -0.15 22.68 6.88
C GLU A 43 1.21 22.01 6.64
N SER A 44 1.50 20.93 7.37
CA SER A 44 2.79 20.21 7.28
C SER A 44 2.99 19.45 5.97
N GLN A 45 1.95 19.22 5.18
CA GLN A 45 2.08 18.68 3.82
C GLN A 45 2.79 19.65 2.85
N SER A 46 2.96 20.92 3.20
CA SER A 46 3.73 21.86 2.37
C SER A 46 5.24 21.71 2.55
N ASN A 47 5.69 20.99 3.57
CA ASN A 47 7.09 20.73 3.85
C ASN A 47 7.49 19.34 3.31
N SER A 48 8.44 19.28 2.38
CA SER A 48 8.90 18.03 1.77
C SER A 48 9.45 17.03 2.79
N ALA A 49 10.06 17.49 3.88
CA ALA A 49 10.63 16.62 4.91
C ALA A 49 9.57 15.86 5.72
N THR A 50 8.34 16.38 5.79
CA THR A 50 7.23 15.78 6.56
C THR A 50 6.05 15.40 5.67
N PHE A 51 6.14 15.59 4.35
CA PHE A 51 5.01 15.49 3.44
C PHE A 51 4.32 14.13 3.52
N GLU A 52 5.09 13.06 3.38
CA GLU A 52 4.58 11.68 3.32
C GLU A 52 3.86 11.31 4.62
N ASP A 53 4.55 11.49 5.75
CA ASP A 53 4.02 11.23 7.08
C ASP A 53 2.80 12.09 7.41
N SER A 54 2.81 13.37 7.01
CA SER A 54 1.69 14.28 7.24
C SER A 54 0.48 13.90 6.40
N TYR A 55 0.69 13.44 5.16
CA TYR A 55 -0.39 12.98 4.29
C TYR A 55 -1.03 11.71 4.85
N ILE A 56 -0.21 10.69 5.16
CA ILE A 56 -0.70 9.41 5.68
C ILE A 56 -1.32 9.55 7.07
N SER A 57 -0.76 10.38 7.95
CA SER A 57 -1.36 10.65 9.26
C SER A 57 -2.72 11.34 9.11
N ASN A 58 -2.84 12.29 8.17
CA ASN A 58 -4.11 12.96 7.90
C ASN A 58 -5.14 12.00 7.29
N PHE A 59 -4.69 11.08 6.44
CA PHE A 59 -5.51 10.00 5.90
C PHE A 59 -6.12 9.16 7.03
N TYR A 60 -5.30 8.66 7.95
CA TYR A 60 -5.77 7.86 9.07
C TYR A 60 -6.67 8.66 10.02
N LEU A 61 -6.35 9.93 10.27
CA LEU A 61 -7.21 10.81 11.08
C LEU A 61 -8.59 10.98 10.43
N LYS A 62 -8.65 11.27 9.12
CA LYS A 62 -9.91 11.35 8.39
C LYS A 62 -10.68 10.03 8.43
N ASN A 63 -10.00 8.90 8.30
CA ASN A 63 -10.64 7.59 8.39
C ASN A 63 -11.23 7.35 9.79
N TYR A 64 -10.45 7.63 10.85
CA TYR A 64 -10.90 7.56 12.24
C TYR A 64 -12.15 8.41 12.51
N LEU A 65 -12.24 9.59 11.87
CA LEU A 65 -13.40 10.49 11.96
C LEU A 65 -14.56 10.12 11.02
N GLY A 66 -14.49 9.01 10.29
CA GLY A 66 -15.51 8.59 9.32
C GLY A 66 -15.58 9.47 8.06
N GLN A 67 -14.52 10.21 7.76
CA GLN A 67 -14.41 11.15 6.64
C GLN A 67 -13.65 10.58 5.44
N ASN A 68 -13.44 9.25 5.39
CA ASN A 68 -12.78 8.55 4.28
C ASN A 68 -13.39 8.87 2.90
N LYS A 69 -14.70 9.13 2.82
CA LYS A 69 -15.38 9.54 1.58
C LYS A 69 -14.82 10.84 0.98
N THR A 70 -14.29 11.73 1.80
CA THR A 70 -13.71 13.02 1.38
C THR A 70 -12.32 12.89 0.77
N ILE A 71 -11.71 11.70 0.86
CA ILE A 71 -10.40 11.42 0.29
C ILE A 71 -10.62 10.94 -1.14
N ASN A 72 -10.18 11.76 -2.10
CA ASN A 72 -10.27 11.50 -3.53
C ASN A 72 -8.99 11.90 -4.28
N ASP A 73 -7.96 12.37 -3.58
CA ASP A 73 -6.78 12.95 -4.21
C ASP A 73 -5.53 12.07 -4.09
N TYR A 74 -5.64 10.85 -3.52
CA TYR A 74 -4.48 9.98 -3.26
C TYR A 74 -3.58 9.79 -4.48
N ASN A 75 -4.17 9.50 -5.65
CA ASN A 75 -3.39 9.28 -6.86
C ASN A 75 -2.63 10.56 -7.30
N SER A 76 -3.31 11.70 -7.34
CA SER A 76 -2.72 12.97 -7.81
C SER A 76 -1.82 13.66 -6.79
N SER A 77 -2.17 13.56 -5.50
CA SER A 77 -1.51 14.28 -4.42
C SER A 77 -0.39 13.46 -3.79
N PHE A 78 -0.50 12.13 -3.71
CA PHE A 78 0.47 11.27 -3.03
C PHE A 78 1.18 10.31 -3.99
N PHE A 79 0.45 9.38 -4.62
CA PHE A 79 1.04 8.29 -5.43
C PHE A 79 2.01 8.81 -6.50
N LYS A 80 1.64 9.87 -7.22
CA LYS A 80 2.48 10.45 -8.28
C LYS A 80 3.65 11.31 -7.80
N LYS A 81 3.67 11.72 -6.52
CA LYS A 81 4.67 12.66 -5.98
C LYS A 81 5.72 11.98 -5.10
N VAL A 82 5.34 10.89 -4.45
CA VAL A 82 6.23 10.12 -3.58
C VAL A 82 7.18 9.28 -4.41
N THR A 83 8.43 9.18 -3.98
CA THR A 83 9.48 8.45 -4.71
C THR A 83 9.14 6.97 -4.81
N ASP A 84 8.72 6.37 -3.69
CA ASP A 84 8.28 4.98 -3.58
C ASP A 84 6.90 4.90 -2.92
N PRO A 85 5.80 5.04 -3.68
CA PRO A 85 4.45 5.04 -3.12
C PRO A 85 3.93 3.62 -2.82
N PHE A 86 4.64 2.57 -3.25
CA PHE A 86 4.12 1.21 -3.28
C PHE A 86 3.89 0.60 -1.90
N PRO A 87 4.78 0.74 -0.90
CA PRO A 87 4.53 0.24 0.45
C PRO A 87 3.26 0.83 1.07
N TYR A 88 3.06 2.15 0.91
CA TYR A 88 1.87 2.85 1.38
C TYR A 88 0.60 2.38 0.66
N THR A 89 0.67 2.27 -0.68
CA THR A 89 -0.47 1.83 -1.49
C THR A 89 -0.86 0.39 -1.15
N TYR A 90 0.12 -0.48 -0.90
CA TYR A 90 -0.11 -1.85 -0.46
C TYR A 90 -0.74 -1.90 0.93
N ALA A 91 -0.21 -1.14 1.89
CA ALA A 91 -0.76 -1.07 3.25
C ALA A 91 -2.21 -0.57 3.27
N LEU A 92 -2.56 0.36 2.38
CA LEU A 92 -3.88 0.97 2.27
C LEU A 92 -4.79 0.29 1.24
N TRP A 93 -4.38 -0.85 0.66
CA TRP A 93 -5.06 -1.46 -0.49
C TRP A 93 -6.57 -1.68 -0.26
N PHE A 94 -6.95 -2.17 0.91
CA PHE A 94 -8.36 -2.45 1.20
C PHE A 94 -9.13 -1.27 1.77
N ASP A 95 -8.51 -0.10 1.92
CA ASP A 95 -9.20 1.10 2.34
C ASP A 95 -10.11 1.62 1.21
N GLU A 96 -11.38 1.90 1.54
CA GLU A 96 -12.39 2.37 0.58
C GLU A 96 -12.00 3.68 -0.11
N ALA A 97 -11.19 4.53 0.53
CA ALA A 97 -10.70 5.75 -0.09
C ALA A 97 -9.63 5.50 -1.18
N ILE A 98 -8.97 4.34 -1.16
CA ILE A 98 -7.82 4.02 -2.02
C ILE A 98 -8.19 3.07 -3.14
N ILE A 99 -8.39 1.78 -2.85
CA ILE A 99 -8.85 0.76 -3.83
C ILE A 99 -10.10 0.05 -3.32
N GLY A 100 -10.19 -0.21 -2.01
CA GLY A 100 -11.33 -0.85 -1.37
C GLY A 100 -11.48 -2.34 -1.71
N THR A 101 -12.62 -2.90 -1.33
CA THR A 101 -12.94 -4.30 -1.59
C THR A 101 -13.04 -4.64 -3.07
N SER A 102 -12.95 -5.93 -3.39
CA SER A 102 -13.16 -6.46 -4.73
C SER A 102 -14.57 -6.18 -5.27
N GLY A 103 -14.69 -6.05 -6.59
CA GLY A 103 -15.95 -5.80 -7.30
C GLY A 103 -15.98 -4.44 -8.02
N LYS A 104 -17.19 -3.91 -8.23
CA LYS A 104 -17.36 -2.60 -8.88
C LYS A 104 -16.85 -1.47 -7.99
N LYS A 105 -15.81 -0.79 -8.45
CA LYS A 105 -15.32 0.47 -7.86
C LYS A 105 -16.38 1.56 -7.87
N ALA A 106 -16.54 2.20 -6.71
CA ALA A 106 -17.55 3.23 -6.47
C ALA A 106 -17.07 4.62 -6.91
N LYS A 107 -15.75 4.83 -6.94
CA LYS A 107 -15.11 6.10 -7.27
C LYS A 107 -14.22 5.95 -8.51
N THR A 108 -14.23 6.95 -9.39
CA THR A 108 -13.38 6.98 -10.60
C THR A 108 -11.90 6.98 -10.24
N GLU A 109 -11.54 7.58 -9.10
CA GLU A 109 -10.18 7.70 -8.62
C GLU A 109 -9.57 6.36 -8.23
N GLN A 110 -10.38 5.40 -7.76
CA GLN A 110 -9.96 4.02 -7.52
C GLN A 110 -9.56 3.34 -8.83
N VAL A 111 -10.39 3.49 -9.88
CA VAL A 111 -10.09 2.95 -11.22
C VAL A 111 -8.83 3.61 -11.79
N SER A 112 -8.71 4.93 -11.66
CA SER A 112 -7.53 5.68 -12.11
C SER A 112 -6.24 5.25 -11.41
N LEU A 113 -6.29 4.97 -10.11
CA LEU A 113 -5.14 4.45 -9.36
C LEU A 113 -4.76 3.05 -9.85
N LEU A 114 -5.73 2.15 -10.01
CA LEU A 114 -5.48 0.81 -10.55
C LEU A 114 -4.86 0.86 -11.95
N GLU A 115 -5.37 1.74 -12.82
CA GLU A 115 -4.79 1.95 -14.14
C GLU A 115 -3.36 2.51 -14.08
N SER A 116 -3.06 3.34 -13.08
CA SER A 116 -1.73 3.88 -12.87
C SER A 116 -0.77 2.78 -12.39
N LEU A 117 -1.21 1.90 -11.50
CA LEU A 117 -0.44 0.74 -11.02
C LEU A 117 -0.04 -0.21 -12.16
N VAL A 118 -0.96 -0.55 -13.07
CA VAL A 118 -0.65 -1.46 -14.19
C VAL A 118 0.20 -0.81 -15.29
N LYS A 119 0.29 0.53 -15.34
CA LYS A 119 1.07 1.28 -16.34
C LYS A 119 2.46 1.68 -15.84
N ASP A 120 2.64 1.86 -14.53
CA ASP A 120 3.92 2.26 -13.95
C ASP A 120 4.89 1.05 -13.91
N PRO A 121 6.02 1.10 -14.65
CA PRO A 121 6.96 -0.01 -14.71
C PRO A 121 7.70 -0.27 -13.39
N ARG A 122 7.62 0.65 -12.42
CA ARG A 122 8.19 0.49 -11.09
C ARG A 122 7.29 -0.33 -10.16
N THR A 123 6.01 -0.51 -10.52
CA THR A 123 5.05 -1.21 -9.66
C THR A 123 5.47 -2.66 -9.44
N PRO A 124 5.53 -3.14 -8.18
CA PRO A 124 5.82 -4.55 -7.90
C PRO A 124 4.84 -5.50 -8.60
N GLY A 125 5.34 -6.62 -9.13
CA GLY A 125 4.54 -7.57 -9.93
C GLY A 125 3.26 -8.06 -9.21
N LEU A 126 3.33 -8.29 -7.89
CA LEU A 126 2.15 -8.64 -7.09
C LEU A 126 1.06 -7.57 -7.15
N MET A 127 1.44 -6.29 -7.08
CA MET A 127 0.49 -5.18 -7.18
C MET A 127 -0.04 -5.00 -8.60
N VAL A 128 0.78 -5.27 -9.63
CA VAL A 128 0.32 -5.29 -11.03
C VAL A 128 -0.74 -6.38 -11.23
N ALA A 129 -0.47 -7.61 -10.74
CA ALA A 129 -1.42 -8.72 -10.80
C ALA A 129 -2.71 -8.40 -10.03
N GLY A 130 -2.58 -7.88 -8.80
CA GLY A 130 -3.71 -7.44 -7.99
C GLY A 130 -4.52 -6.33 -8.65
N ALA A 131 -3.87 -5.36 -9.29
CA ALA A 131 -4.54 -4.26 -9.96
C ALA A 131 -5.31 -4.73 -11.21
N ASN A 132 -4.72 -5.62 -12.00
CA ASN A 132 -5.41 -6.28 -13.11
C ASN A 132 -6.63 -7.09 -12.62
N TYR A 133 -6.49 -7.86 -11.53
CA TYR A 133 -7.62 -8.58 -10.93
C TYR A 133 -8.76 -7.63 -10.52
N GLN A 134 -8.44 -6.53 -9.83
CA GLN A 134 -9.42 -5.52 -9.42
C GLN A 134 -10.09 -4.82 -10.61
N LEU A 135 -9.36 -4.52 -11.68
CA LEU A 135 -9.91 -3.94 -12.92
C LEU A 135 -10.82 -4.94 -13.65
N GLY A 136 -10.42 -6.20 -13.74
CA GLY A 136 -11.24 -7.25 -14.33
C GLY A 136 -12.57 -7.41 -13.60
N LEU A 137 -12.54 -7.46 -12.25
CA LEU A 137 -13.75 -7.46 -11.44
C LEU A 137 -14.58 -6.18 -11.60
N HIS A 138 -13.95 -5.00 -11.63
CA HIS A 138 -14.68 -3.75 -11.81
C HIS A 138 -15.52 -3.76 -13.08
N TYR A 139 -14.94 -4.19 -14.21
CA TYR A 139 -15.67 -4.24 -15.47
C TYR A 139 -16.71 -5.36 -15.52
N LEU A 140 -16.41 -6.52 -14.93
CA LEU A 140 -17.34 -7.64 -14.83
C LEU A 140 -18.61 -7.22 -14.07
N PHE A 141 -18.44 -6.63 -12.89
CA PHE A 141 -19.54 -6.13 -12.05
C PHE A 141 -20.18 -4.84 -12.58
N SER A 142 -19.60 -4.23 -13.61
CA SER A 142 -20.19 -3.11 -14.36
C SER A 142 -20.90 -3.56 -15.63
N ALA A 143 -21.08 -4.87 -15.85
CA ALA A 143 -21.68 -5.48 -17.04
C ALA A 143 -20.97 -5.11 -18.36
N ASN A 144 -19.67 -4.78 -18.29
CA ASN A 144 -18.82 -4.61 -19.46
C ASN A 144 -18.03 -5.89 -19.66
N PHE A 145 -18.61 -6.89 -20.32
CA PHE A 145 -18.07 -8.24 -20.40
C PHE A 145 -16.90 -8.41 -21.38
N ASP A 146 -16.65 -7.42 -22.24
CA ASP A 146 -15.56 -7.47 -23.22
C ASP A 146 -14.18 -7.22 -22.60
N LYS A 147 -14.14 -6.47 -21.49
CA LYS A 147 -12.89 -6.05 -20.84
C LYS A 147 -12.29 -7.04 -19.84
N PRO A 148 -13.06 -7.78 -19.01
CA PRO A 148 -12.54 -8.59 -17.92
C PRO A 148 -11.47 -9.59 -18.36
N ALA A 149 -11.69 -10.31 -19.46
CA ALA A 149 -10.72 -11.28 -19.98
C ALA A 149 -9.34 -10.64 -20.23
N THR A 150 -9.30 -9.46 -20.86
CA THR A 150 -8.04 -8.73 -21.12
C THR A 150 -7.27 -8.42 -19.83
N TYR A 151 -7.97 -8.12 -18.73
CA TYR A 151 -7.31 -7.86 -17.45
C TYR A 151 -6.93 -9.16 -16.73
N PHE A 152 -7.78 -10.18 -16.74
CA PHE A 152 -7.49 -11.45 -16.09
C PHE A 152 -6.29 -12.17 -16.74
N ASP A 153 -6.16 -12.12 -18.07
CA ASP A 153 -5.01 -12.69 -18.79
C ASP A 153 -3.68 -12.03 -18.40
N ARG A 154 -3.73 -10.77 -17.93
CA ARG A 154 -2.54 -10.00 -17.48
C ARG A 154 -2.15 -10.24 -16.03
N ILE A 155 -2.90 -11.05 -15.27
CA ILE A 155 -2.53 -11.44 -13.90
C ILE A 155 -1.24 -12.29 -13.91
N GLY A 156 -1.01 -13.05 -14.99
CA GLY A 156 0.17 -13.91 -15.13
C GLY A 156 0.12 -15.13 -14.21
N SER A 157 -1.08 -15.68 -13.97
CA SER A 157 -1.24 -16.88 -13.15
C SER A 157 -0.49 -18.08 -13.74
N VAL A 158 0.09 -18.91 -12.86
CA VAL A 158 0.64 -20.20 -13.26
C VAL A 158 -0.53 -21.15 -13.54
N HIS A 159 -0.85 -21.34 -14.82
CA HIS A 159 -1.94 -22.23 -15.23
C HIS A 159 -1.54 -23.71 -15.23
N ASN A 160 -0.26 -23.98 -15.44
CA ASN A 160 0.29 -25.33 -15.53
C ASN A 160 1.24 -25.54 -14.36
N TRP A 161 0.73 -26.12 -13.28
CA TRP A 161 1.54 -26.56 -12.15
C TRP A 161 1.11 -27.97 -11.73
N GLN A 162 2.08 -28.76 -11.28
CA GLN A 162 1.88 -30.10 -10.74
C GLN A 162 2.71 -30.17 -9.45
N LEU A 163 2.14 -30.75 -8.40
CA LEU A 163 2.82 -30.97 -7.13
C LEU A 163 2.73 -32.45 -6.80
N VAL A 164 3.87 -33.07 -6.57
CA VAL A 164 3.98 -34.44 -6.06
C VAL A 164 4.83 -34.43 -4.81
N GLY A 165 4.45 -35.20 -3.81
CA GLY A 165 5.15 -35.29 -2.52
C GLY A 165 4.95 -36.66 -1.88
N PRO A 166 5.80 -37.02 -0.90
CA PRO A 166 5.66 -38.28 -0.17
C PRO A 166 4.31 -38.32 0.56
N PHE A 167 3.56 -39.39 0.34
CA PHE A 167 2.38 -39.68 1.14
C PHE A 167 2.80 -40.52 2.34
N GLU A 168 2.85 -39.92 3.52
CA GLU A 168 3.26 -40.60 4.74
C GLU A 168 2.17 -41.60 5.16
N ASN A 169 2.48 -42.90 5.14
CA ASN A 169 1.53 -43.94 5.54
C ASN A 169 1.55 -44.13 7.06
N ILE A 170 0.96 -43.17 7.77
CA ILE A 170 0.96 -43.11 9.24
C ILE A 170 0.14 -44.25 9.86
N SER A 171 -0.77 -44.87 9.10
CA SER A 171 -1.70 -45.89 9.60
C SER A 171 -1.17 -47.33 9.53
N GLN A 172 0.06 -47.55 9.03
CA GLN A 172 0.68 -48.88 8.82
C GLN A 172 -0.19 -49.89 8.02
N SER A 173 -1.29 -49.45 7.42
CA SER A 173 -2.32 -50.31 6.84
C SER A 173 -2.12 -50.56 5.34
N GLY A 174 -1.03 -50.08 4.75
CA GLY A 174 -0.84 -50.08 3.30
C GLY A 174 0.60 -50.40 2.92
N HIS A 175 0.75 -51.32 1.97
CA HIS A 175 2.00 -51.72 1.35
C HIS A 175 2.92 -50.53 1.02
N TYR A 176 4.22 -50.69 1.27
CA TYR A 176 5.30 -49.89 0.68
C TYR A 176 5.33 -50.10 -0.84
N LYS A 177 4.27 -49.68 -1.55
CA LYS A 177 4.26 -49.67 -3.01
C LYS A 177 5.00 -48.44 -3.48
N ASP A 178 5.78 -48.64 -4.53
CA ASP A 178 6.39 -47.55 -5.27
C ASP A 178 5.30 -46.57 -5.69
N TYR A 179 5.42 -45.32 -5.25
CA TYR A 179 4.49 -44.27 -5.60
C TYR A 179 5.01 -43.65 -6.89
N GLY A 180 4.71 -44.32 -8.00
CA GLY A 180 5.21 -44.02 -9.34
C GLY A 180 5.27 -42.53 -9.70
N PRO A 181 4.28 -41.69 -9.34
CA PRO A 181 4.36 -40.25 -9.60
C PRO A 181 5.54 -39.51 -8.94
N LEU A 182 6.13 -40.03 -7.86
CA LEU A 182 7.37 -39.47 -7.29
C LEU A 182 8.60 -39.80 -8.13
N ALA A 183 8.62 -40.98 -8.76
CA ALA A 183 9.70 -41.41 -9.65
C ALA A 183 9.56 -40.83 -11.06
N HIS A 184 8.32 -40.57 -11.49
CA HIS A 184 7.96 -40.02 -12.78
C HIS A 184 7.04 -38.80 -12.61
N PRO A 185 7.59 -37.62 -12.27
CA PRO A 185 6.81 -36.40 -12.06
C PRO A 185 6.33 -35.76 -13.36
N GLU A 186 6.64 -36.34 -14.52
CA GLU A 186 6.28 -35.83 -15.84
C GLU A 186 4.76 -35.85 -16.05
N ALA A 187 4.26 -34.85 -16.78
CA ALA A 187 2.82 -34.67 -17.01
C ALA A 187 2.20 -35.77 -17.91
N ASP A 188 3.03 -36.50 -18.65
CA ASP A 188 2.66 -37.56 -19.59
C ASP A 188 2.96 -38.99 -19.08
N ALA A 189 3.42 -39.12 -17.83
CA ALA A 189 3.68 -40.43 -17.22
C ALA A 189 2.37 -41.24 -17.03
N VAL A 190 2.45 -42.57 -17.28
CA VAL A 190 1.33 -43.52 -17.16
C VAL A 190 1.70 -44.59 -16.11
N PHE A 191 0.77 -44.91 -15.20
CA PHE A 191 0.97 -45.80 -14.04
C PHE A 191 -0.07 -46.91 -13.96
#